data_AF-A0A536A903-F1
#
_entry.id   AF-A0A536A903-F1
#
_cell.length_a   1.000
_cell.length_b   1.000
_cell.length_c   1.000
_cell.angle_alpha   90.00
_cell.angle_beta   90.00
_cell.angle_gamma   90.00
#
_symmetry.space_group_name_H-M   'P 1'
#
loop_
_entity.id
_entity.type
_entity.pdbx_description
1 polymer ?
#
loop_
_entity_poly.entity_id
_entity_poly.type
_entity_poly.pdbx_seq_one_letter_code
_entity_poly.pdbx_strand_id
1 'polypeptide(L)'
;MLSFPLKHILFGEGVYLVPKLDDTIYVGATVEQAGFDKSVTAEGIAWLLSSAIQLVPSLGTAPIANIWAGLRPWSPDSRPILGKAPGWENVTLATGHSATGFELSAITGVTIAELVMTGQTPEIISAFGVERFLGGS
;
A
#
# COMPACT_ATOMS: atom_id res chain seq x y z
N MET A 1 -0.73 22.28 -25.80
CA MET A 1 -0.97 21.33 -24.70
C MET A 1 0.34 21.20 -23.95
N LEU A 2 0.40 21.60 -22.68
CA LEU A 2 1.63 21.54 -21.89
C LEU A 2 1.88 20.07 -21.54
N SER A 3 2.76 19.40 -22.28
CA SER A 3 3.25 18.08 -21.91
C SER A 3 4.06 18.24 -20.63
N PHE A 4 3.58 17.72 -19.50
CA PHE A 4 4.41 17.63 -18.31
C PHE A 4 5.58 16.67 -18.60
N PRO A 5 6.83 17.02 -18.22
CA PRO A 5 8.00 16.28 -18.65
C PRO A 5 8.21 14.97 -17.89
N LEU A 6 7.42 14.69 -16.83
CA LEU A 6 7.63 13.53 -15.98
C LEU A 6 7.08 12.26 -16.64
N LYS A 7 7.97 11.45 -17.22
CA LYS A 7 7.63 10.18 -17.88
C LYS A 7 7.98 8.93 -17.06
N HIS A 8 8.65 9.13 -15.94
CA HIS A 8 9.14 8.05 -15.09
C HIS A 8 8.70 8.28 -13.65
N ILE A 9 8.58 7.18 -12.90
CA ILE A 9 8.35 7.26 -11.46
C ILE A 9 9.63 7.80 -10.82
N LEU A 10 9.50 8.80 -9.95
CA LEU A 10 10.59 9.29 -9.12
C LEU A 10 10.35 8.92 -7.67
N PHE A 11 11.44 8.60 -6.97
CA PHE A 11 11.48 8.42 -5.52
C PHE A 11 12.53 9.37 -4.97
N GLY A 12 12.19 10.14 -3.93
CA GLY A 12 13.10 11.11 -3.30
C GLY A 12 12.40 11.92 -2.22
N GLU A 13 13.15 12.53 -1.29
CA GLU A 13 12.59 13.37 -0.22
C GLU A 13 11.43 12.73 0.57
N GLY A 14 11.47 11.41 0.74
CA GLY A 14 10.42 10.63 1.42
C GLY A 14 9.12 10.44 0.62
N VAL A 15 9.05 10.90 -0.62
CA VAL A 15 7.88 10.79 -1.50
C VAL A 15 8.19 10.00 -2.78
N TYR A 16 7.11 9.57 -3.43
CA TYR A 16 7.10 9.08 -4.80
C TYR A 16 6.22 9.99 -5.66
N LEU A 17 6.64 10.20 -6.91
CA LEU A 17 5.88 10.89 -7.94
C LEU A 17 5.61 9.89 -9.07
N VAL A 18 4.34 9.58 -9.30
CA VAL A 18 3.91 8.58 -10.29
C VAL A 18 3.09 9.26 -11.38
N PRO A 19 3.64 9.44 -12.59
CA PRO A 19 2.86 9.95 -13.72
C PRO A 19 1.82 8.93 -14.17
N LYS A 20 0.64 9.42 -14.58
CA LYS A 20 -0.49 8.64 -15.09
C LYS A 20 -0.74 8.96 -16.57
N LEU A 21 -1.56 8.12 -17.20
CA LEU A 21 -1.88 8.23 -18.63
C LEU A 21 -2.77 9.45 -18.96
N ASP A 22 -3.44 10.02 -17.96
CA ASP A 22 -4.30 11.20 -18.07
C ASP A 22 -3.56 12.51 -17.71
N ASP A 23 -2.22 12.49 -17.79
CA ASP A 23 -1.32 13.58 -17.43
C ASP A 23 -1.34 14.00 -15.95
N THR A 24 -2.07 13.28 -15.08
CA THR A 24 -2.00 13.49 -13.63
C THR A 24 -0.72 12.90 -13.04
N ILE A 25 -0.22 13.50 -11.97
CA ILE A 25 0.92 12.98 -11.20
C ILE A 25 0.44 12.72 -9.79
N TYR A 26 0.57 11.47 -9.35
CA TYR A 26 0.28 11.11 -7.97
C TYR A 26 1.51 11.40 -7.12
N VAL A 27 1.31 12.17 -6.05
CA VAL A 27 2.34 12.46 -5.04
C VAL A 27 1.95 11.76 -3.76
N GLY A 28 2.84 10.96 -3.20
CA GLY A 28 2.58 10.28 -1.94
C GLY A 28 3.85 9.83 -1.25
N ALA A 29 3.80 9.44 0.01
CA ALA A 29 2.65 9.56 0.90
C ALA A 29 3.13 9.78 2.34
N THR A 30 2.31 10.45 3.15
CA THR A 30 2.50 10.49 4.59
C THR A 30 2.27 9.09 5.21
N VAL A 31 2.79 8.90 6.41
CA VAL A 31 2.57 7.70 7.24
C VAL A 31 2.27 8.17 8.65
N GLU A 32 1.06 7.88 9.14
CA GLU A 32 0.53 8.45 10.38
C GLU A 32 -0.15 7.37 11.23
N GLN A 33 -0.07 7.49 12.55
CA GLN A 33 -0.79 6.64 13.50
C GLN A 33 -2.11 7.32 13.88
N ALA A 34 -3.06 7.34 12.95
CA ALA A 34 -4.34 8.05 13.07
C ALA A 34 -5.57 7.13 13.28
N GLY A 35 -5.35 5.83 13.53
CA GLY A 35 -6.43 4.86 13.63
C GLY A 35 -7.21 4.72 12.31
N PHE A 36 -8.52 5.00 12.34
CA PHE A 36 -9.39 4.96 11.16
C PHE A 36 -9.74 6.34 10.61
N ASP A 37 -9.12 7.40 11.13
CA ASP A 37 -9.33 8.75 10.58
C ASP A 37 -8.73 8.85 9.17
N LYS A 38 -9.52 9.38 8.24
CA LYS A 38 -9.14 9.61 6.84
C LYS A 38 -9.14 11.10 6.48
N SER A 39 -9.16 11.95 7.49
CA SER A 39 -8.99 13.38 7.32
C SER A 39 -7.59 13.67 6.78
N VAL A 40 -7.49 14.65 5.88
CA VAL A 40 -6.21 15.15 5.38
C VAL A 40 -5.81 16.35 6.23
N THR A 41 -4.51 16.48 6.52
CA THR A 41 -3.99 17.58 7.34
C THR A 41 -3.32 18.64 6.46
N ALA A 42 -3.42 19.91 6.86
CA ALA A 42 -2.72 21.00 6.17
C ALA A 42 -1.21 20.77 6.17
N GLU A 43 -0.66 20.22 7.25
CA GLU A 43 0.75 19.85 7.38
C GLU A 43 1.15 18.77 6.36
N GLY A 44 0.40 17.66 6.28
CA GLY A 44 0.69 16.58 5.34
C GLY A 44 0.61 17.04 3.88
N ILE A 45 -0.38 17.88 3.55
CA ILE A 45 -0.52 18.49 2.22
C ILE A 45 0.70 19.39 1.92
N ALA A 46 1.06 20.29 2.85
CA ALA A 46 2.18 21.20 2.66
C ALA A 46 3.50 20.44 2.49
N TRP A 47 3.72 19.39 3.28
CA TRP A 47 4.90 18.54 3.17
C TRP A 47 4.97 17.85 1.80
N LEU A 48 3.92 17.15 1.37
CA LEU A 48 3.86 16.48 0.06
C LEU A 48 4.10 17.44 -1.11
N LEU A 49 3.47 18.62 -1.08
CA LEU A 49 3.66 19.65 -2.12
C LEU A 49 5.10 20.16 -2.13
N SER A 50 5.66 20.47 -0.95
CA SER A 50 7.03 20.97 -0.87
C SER A 50 8.07 19.95 -1.37
N SER A 51 7.94 18.68 -0.97
CA SER A 51 8.83 17.60 -1.44
C SER A 51 8.69 17.37 -2.94
N ALA A 52 7.47 17.39 -3.49
CA ALA A 52 7.26 17.23 -4.93
C ALA A 52 7.85 18.39 -5.74
N ILE A 53 7.70 19.64 -5.27
CA ILE A 53 8.25 20.82 -5.94
C ILE A 53 9.79 20.82 -5.86
N GLN A 54 10.38 20.35 -4.76
CA GLN A 54 11.84 20.20 -4.68
C GLN A 54 12.38 19.22 -5.72
N LEU A 55 11.69 18.10 -5.94
CA LEU A 55 12.07 17.10 -6.96
C LEU A 55 11.78 17.57 -8.38
N VAL A 56 10.64 18.22 -8.59
CA VAL A 56 10.16 18.66 -9.90
C VAL A 56 9.62 20.10 -9.79
N PRO A 57 10.48 21.13 -9.92
CA PRO A 57 10.10 22.52 -9.69
C PRO A 57 8.92 23.03 -10.52
N SER A 58 8.71 22.48 -11.72
CA SER A 58 7.56 22.84 -12.57
C SER A 58 6.21 22.46 -11.98
N LEU A 59 6.15 21.63 -10.93
CA LEU A 59 4.91 21.33 -10.21
C LEU A 59 4.41 22.51 -9.37
N GLY A 60 5.24 23.51 -9.09
CA GLY A 60 4.87 24.65 -8.23
C GLY A 60 3.73 25.52 -8.77
N THR A 61 3.40 25.39 -10.06
CA THR A 61 2.28 26.09 -10.71
C THR A 61 1.21 25.12 -11.25
N ALA A 62 1.34 23.81 -11.00
CA ALA A 62 0.39 22.82 -11.45
C ALA A 62 -0.93 22.92 -10.65
N PRO A 63 -2.10 22.74 -11.28
CA PRO A 63 -3.36 22.67 -10.56
C PRO A 63 -3.44 21.39 -9.72
N ILE A 64 -3.99 21.49 -8.51
CA ILE A 64 -4.30 20.33 -7.68
C ILE A 64 -5.59 19.69 -8.19
N ALA A 65 -5.50 18.44 -8.66
CA ALA A 65 -6.67 17.71 -9.13
C ALA A 65 -7.51 17.11 -8.00
N ASN A 66 -6.86 16.52 -6.99
CA ASN A 66 -7.52 15.89 -5.85
C ASN A 66 -6.55 15.73 -4.66
N ILE A 67 -7.09 15.59 -3.45
CA ILE A 67 -6.36 15.29 -2.21
C ILE A 67 -7.17 14.26 -1.42
N TRP A 68 -6.54 13.18 -0.98
CA TRP A 68 -7.21 12.13 -0.21
C TRP A 68 -6.24 11.42 0.74
N ALA A 69 -6.80 10.73 1.73
CA ALA A 69 -6.08 9.79 2.59
C ALA A 69 -6.71 8.39 2.51
N GLY A 70 -5.90 7.36 2.74
CA GLY A 70 -6.32 5.97 2.72
C GLY A 70 -5.70 5.19 3.88
N LEU A 71 -6.43 4.19 4.38
CA LEU A 71 -5.99 3.35 5.49
C LEU A 71 -5.25 2.12 4.96
N ARG A 72 -4.04 1.88 5.46
CA ARG A 72 -3.25 0.70 5.11
C ARG A 72 -3.50 -0.40 6.15
N PRO A 73 -3.93 -1.61 5.74
CA PRO A 73 -4.07 -2.72 6.68
C PRO A 73 -2.68 -3.19 7.11
N TRP A 74 -2.29 -2.84 8.33
CA TRP A 74 -0.99 -3.18 8.90
C TRP A 74 -1.10 -4.38 9.87
N SER A 75 -0.07 -5.22 9.90
CA SER A 75 0.08 -6.33 10.83
C SER A 75 1.26 -6.06 11.80
N PRO A 76 1.31 -6.67 12.99
CA PRO A 76 2.34 -6.38 14.00
C PRO A 76 3.80 -6.48 13.53
N ASP A 77 4.07 -7.32 12.53
CA ASP A 77 5.41 -7.52 11.95
C ASP A 77 5.58 -6.91 10.54
N SER A 78 4.60 -6.11 10.09
CA SER A 78 4.55 -5.54 8.73
C SER A 78 4.52 -6.56 7.58
N ARG A 79 4.26 -7.84 7.86
CA ARG A 79 4.13 -8.90 6.83
C ARG A 79 2.65 -9.28 6.63
N PRO A 80 2.22 -9.66 5.42
CA PRO A 80 0.87 -10.14 5.20
C PRO A 80 0.47 -11.28 6.16
N ILE A 81 -0.83 -11.39 6.42
CA ILE A 81 -1.45 -12.52 7.13
C ILE A 81 -2.20 -13.34 6.07
N LEU A 82 -1.61 -14.48 5.72
CA LEU A 82 -2.07 -15.39 4.67
C LEU A 82 -2.19 -16.80 5.26
N GLY A 83 -3.34 -17.46 5.11
CA GLY A 83 -3.53 -18.83 5.59
C GLY A 83 -4.91 -19.10 6.17
N LYS A 84 -5.10 -20.27 6.77
CA LYS A 84 -6.37 -20.62 7.44
C LYS A 84 -6.51 -19.82 8.74
N ALA A 85 -7.75 -19.52 9.13
CA ALA A 85 -8.02 -18.96 10.44
C ALA A 85 -8.01 -20.09 11.50
N PRO A 86 -7.21 -20.00 12.57
CA PRO A 86 -7.16 -21.02 13.62
C PRO A 86 -8.53 -21.25 14.26
N GLY A 87 -8.91 -22.52 14.43
CA GLY A 87 -10.21 -22.92 14.98
C GLY A 87 -11.37 -22.92 13.98
N TRP A 88 -11.14 -22.58 12.71
CA TRP A 88 -12.16 -22.57 11.66
C TRP A 88 -11.71 -23.42 10.47
N GLU A 89 -12.58 -24.32 10.00
CA GLU A 89 -12.26 -25.20 8.87
C GLU A 89 -12.44 -24.51 7.51
N ASN A 90 -13.29 -23.49 7.44
CA ASN A 90 -13.78 -22.87 6.21
C ASN A 90 -13.52 -21.36 6.13
N VAL A 91 -12.58 -20.84 6.91
CA VAL A 91 -12.21 -19.41 6.90
C VAL A 91 -10.73 -19.28 6.53
N THR A 92 -10.45 -18.41 5.55
CA THR A 92 -9.09 -18.10 5.08
C THR A 92 -8.84 -16.61 5.20
N LEU A 93 -7.65 -16.24 5.65
CA LEU A 93 -7.18 -14.88 5.84
C LEU A 93 -6.25 -14.48 4.69
N ALA A 94 -6.45 -13.29 4.15
CA ALA A 94 -5.60 -12.66 3.15
C ALA A 94 -5.61 -11.14 3.37
N THR A 95 -4.82 -10.66 4.32
CA THR A 95 -4.82 -9.23 4.75
C THR A 95 -3.44 -8.79 5.21
N GLY A 96 -3.30 -7.55 5.71
CA GLY A 96 -2.07 -7.08 6.34
C GLY A 96 -0.96 -6.66 5.36
N HIS A 97 -1.26 -6.51 4.07
CA HIS A 97 -0.27 -6.16 3.05
C HIS A 97 0.23 -4.71 3.10
N SER A 98 -0.34 -3.85 3.95
CA SER A 98 0.08 -2.44 4.09
C SER A 98 0.25 -1.74 2.73
N ALA A 99 1.43 -1.21 2.41
CA ALA A 99 1.74 -0.50 1.16
C ALA A 99 2.04 -1.43 -0.04
N THR A 100 2.20 -2.74 0.16
CA THR A 100 2.59 -3.69 -0.90
C THR A 100 1.41 -4.52 -1.41
N GLY A 101 0.19 -4.21 -1.00
CA GLY A 101 -1.01 -4.97 -1.40
C GLY A 101 -1.25 -5.02 -2.89
N PHE A 102 -0.98 -3.94 -3.63
CA PHE A 102 -1.10 -3.94 -5.09
C PHE A 102 -0.05 -4.85 -5.74
N GLU A 103 1.20 -4.73 -5.32
CA GLU A 103 2.34 -5.52 -5.83
C GLU A 103 2.15 -7.02 -5.57
N LEU A 104 1.71 -7.39 -4.36
CA LEU A 104 1.57 -8.78 -3.93
C LEU A 104 0.19 -9.39 -4.25
N SER A 105 -0.72 -8.63 -4.86
CA SER A 105 -2.10 -9.06 -5.10
C SER A 105 -2.19 -10.35 -5.93
N ALA A 106 -1.42 -10.43 -7.03
CA ALA A 106 -1.46 -11.57 -7.94
C ALA A 106 -1.00 -12.87 -7.26
N ILE A 107 0.16 -12.85 -6.60
CA ILE A 107 0.69 -14.03 -5.91
C ILE A 107 -0.17 -14.42 -4.71
N THR A 108 -0.72 -13.43 -3.99
CA THR A 108 -1.69 -13.68 -2.91
C THR A 108 -2.92 -14.39 -3.46
N GLY A 109 -3.50 -13.91 -4.56
CA GLY A 109 -4.70 -14.51 -5.15
C GLY A 109 -4.49 -15.97 -5.57
N VAL A 110 -3.39 -16.26 -6.28
CA VAL A 110 -3.07 -17.62 -6.75
C VAL A 110 -2.85 -18.58 -5.58
N THR A 111 -2.06 -18.18 -4.59
CA THR A 111 -1.69 -19.05 -3.45
C THR A 111 -2.87 -19.28 -2.49
N ILE A 112 -3.71 -18.27 -2.29
CA ILE A 112 -4.94 -18.42 -1.50
C ILE A 112 -5.95 -19.30 -2.22
N ALA A 113 -6.09 -19.17 -3.54
CA ALA A 113 -6.95 -20.06 -4.32
C ALA A 113 -6.48 -21.53 -4.23
N GLU A 114 -5.18 -21.79 -4.36
CA GLU A 114 -4.61 -23.13 -4.18
C GLU A 114 -4.89 -23.70 -2.79
N LEU A 115 -4.68 -22.90 -1.74
CA LEU A 115 -5.00 -23.27 -0.36
C LEU A 115 -6.48 -23.65 -0.19
N VAL A 116 -7.39 -22.83 -0.72
CA VAL A 116 -8.83 -23.07 -0.60
C VAL A 116 -9.25 -24.34 -1.36
N MET A 117 -8.72 -24.56 -2.55
CA MET A 117 -9.10 -25.69 -3.41
C MET A 117 -8.53 -27.04 -2.94
N THR A 118 -7.32 -27.04 -2.38
CA THR A 118 -6.60 -28.28 -2.01
C THR A 118 -6.60 -28.55 -0.51
N GLY A 119 -6.85 -27.52 0.30
CA GLY A 119 -6.66 -27.56 1.74
C GLY A 119 -5.20 -27.55 2.21
N GLN A 120 -4.22 -27.53 1.30
CA GLN A 120 -2.78 -27.53 1.60
C GLN A 120 -2.21 -26.11 1.50
N THR A 121 -1.39 -25.70 2.47
CA THR A 121 -0.74 -24.39 2.46
C THR A 121 0.45 -24.38 1.49
N PRO A 122 0.45 -23.53 0.45
CA PRO A 122 1.61 -23.40 -0.44
C PRO A 122 2.85 -22.92 0.31
N GLU A 123 4.01 -23.49 -0.02
CA GLU A 123 5.27 -23.22 0.69
C GLU A 123 5.64 -21.73 0.70
N ILE A 124 5.38 -21.01 -0.40
CA ILE A 124 5.67 -19.58 -0.50
C ILE A 124 4.90 -18.72 0.51
N ILE A 125 3.75 -19.19 1.00
CA ILE A 125 2.96 -18.49 2.02
C ILE A 125 3.05 -19.11 3.42
N SER A 126 3.80 -20.20 3.62
CA SER A 126 3.84 -20.96 4.87
C SER A 126 4.26 -20.12 6.08
N ALA A 127 5.15 -19.15 5.87
CA ALA A 127 5.65 -18.25 6.92
C ALA A 127 4.73 -17.05 7.23
N PHE A 128 3.55 -16.96 6.61
CA PHE A 128 2.63 -15.82 6.73
C PHE A 128 1.31 -16.15 7.46
N GLY A 129 1.20 -17.35 8.05
CA GLY A 129 0.08 -17.72 8.93
C GLY A 129 -0.06 -16.80 10.14
N VAL A 130 -1.28 -16.64 10.66
CA VAL A 130 -1.57 -15.80 11.84
C VAL A 130 -1.00 -16.41 13.13
N GLU A 131 -0.76 -17.72 13.12
CA GLU A 131 -0.19 -18.52 14.20
C GLU A 131 1.16 -17.97 14.69
N ARG A 132 1.90 -17.28 13.83
CA ARG A 132 3.18 -16.63 14.21
C ARG A 132 3.03 -15.58 15.31
N PHE A 133 1.81 -15.09 15.56
CA PHE A 133 1.50 -14.15 16.64
C PHE A 133 0.87 -14.80 17.87
N LEU A 134 0.48 -16.07 17.80
CA LEU A 134 -0.31 -16.71 18.85
C LEU A 134 0.54 -17.22 20.02
N GLY A 135 1.87 -17.25 19.89
CA GLY A 135 2.77 -17.82 20.91
C GLY A 135 2.61 -19.34 20.99
N GLY A 136 3.71 -20.06 21.15
CA GLY A 136 3.63 -21.50 21.42
C GLY A 136 2.90 -21.72 22.74
N SER A 137 1.80 -22.47 22.72
CA SER A 137 1.26 -23.14 23.90
C SER A 137 2.28 -24.10 24.51
#